data_AF-A0A820H4G9-F1
#
_entry.id   AF-A0A820H4G9-F1
#
_cell.length_a   1.000
_cell.length_b   1.000
_cell.length_c   1.000
_cell.angle_alpha   90.00
_cell.angle_beta   90.00
_cell.angle_gamma   90.00
#
_symmetry.space_group_name_H-M   'P 1'
#
loop_
_entity.id
_entity.type
_entity.pdbx_description
1 polymer ?
#
loop_
_entity_poly.entity_id
_entity_poly.type
_entity_poly.pdbx_seq_one_letter_code
_entity_poly.pdbx_strand_id
1 'polypeptide(L)'
;MYSGCDELLSYGYEETGKILRRNKFEWYGERYSIGDIITCYADFESELGNVLLSFGKNDLNFGIAYRISYEDIHSRPLFLHIFIKNLSFQVNFGQLNT
;
A
#
# COMPACT_ATOMS: atom_id res chain seq x y z
N MET A 1 9.39 -11.20 11.86
CA MET A 1 9.95 -9.84 11.95
C MET A 1 11.19 -9.87 11.07
N TYR A 2 11.11 -9.33 9.85
CA TYR A 2 12.29 -9.23 8.98
C TYR A 2 13.05 -7.98 9.42
N SER A 3 14.07 -8.15 10.25
CA SER A 3 15.00 -7.08 10.59
C SER A 3 15.98 -6.92 9.42
N GLY A 4 15.69 -6.00 8.50
CA GLY A 4 16.51 -5.74 7.32
C GLY A 4 16.26 -4.37 6.69
N CYS A 5 17.18 -3.95 5.81
CA CYS A 5 17.21 -2.68 5.08
C CYS A 5 15.89 -2.31 4.36
N ASP A 6 15.02 -3.29 4.09
CA ASP A 6 13.70 -3.12 3.45
C ASP A 6 12.69 -2.29 4.27
N GLU A 7 12.77 -2.26 5.61
CA GLU A 7 11.80 -1.50 6.43
C GLU A 7 11.81 0.01 6.14
N LEU A 8 12.92 0.54 5.61
CA LEU A 8 13.06 1.97 5.29
C LEU A 8 12.31 2.37 4.01
N LEU A 9 12.09 1.41 3.11
CA LEU A 9 11.51 1.58 1.78
C LEU A 9 10.19 0.80 1.60
N SER A 10 9.65 0.24 2.68
CA SER A 10 8.32 -0.38 2.68
C SER A 10 7.23 0.63 3.06
N TYR A 11 6.12 0.57 2.33
CA TYR A 11 4.92 1.39 2.51
C TYR A 11 3.73 0.44 2.51
N GLY A 12 2.88 0.50 3.54
CA GLY A 12 1.82 -0.49 3.71
C GLY A 12 0.56 0.07 4.35
N TYR A 13 -0.55 -0.61 4.13
CA TYR A 13 -1.84 -0.37 4.78
C TYR A 13 -2.25 -1.66 5.50
N GLU A 14 -2.73 -1.54 6.73
CA GLU A 14 -3.00 -2.68 7.61
C GLU A 14 -4.44 -2.70 8.14
N GLU A 15 -4.86 -3.86 8.65
CA GLU A 15 -6.26 -4.19 8.94
C GLU A 15 -7.01 -3.22 9.83
N THR A 16 -6.32 -2.47 10.70
CA THR A 16 -6.92 -1.49 11.60
C THR A 16 -7.26 -0.17 10.93
N GLY A 17 -6.92 0.02 9.65
CA GLY A 17 -7.20 1.25 8.90
C GLY A 17 -6.07 2.28 8.96
N LYS A 18 -4.85 1.81 9.23
CA LYS A 18 -3.67 2.67 9.33
C LYS A 18 -2.68 2.36 8.22
N ILE A 19 -1.90 3.38 7.89
CA ILE A 19 -0.74 3.24 7.03
C ILE A 19 0.52 3.05 7.90
N LEU A 20 1.45 2.24 7.42
CA LEU A 20 2.65 1.81 8.12
C LEU A 20 3.90 2.15 7.29
N ARG A 21 4.81 2.94 7.87
CA ARG A 21 6.15 3.19 7.30
C ARG A 21 7.15 3.28 8.43
N ARG A 22 8.30 2.59 8.33
CA ARG A 22 9.39 2.65 9.34
C ARG A 22 8.90 2.41 10.77
N ASN A 23 8.04 1.40 10.94
CA ASN A 23 7.42 1.03 12.22
C ASN A 23 6.58 2.16 12.87
N LYS A 24 6.10 3.13 12.08
CA LYS A 24 5.16 4.17 12.51
C LYS A 24 3.81 3.95 11.85
N PHE A 25 2.76 4.12 12.63
CA PHE A 25 1.38 3.89 12.23
C PHE A 25 0.60 5.20 12.30
N GLU A 26 -0.13 5.52 11.22
CA GLU A 26 -0.93 6.75 11.11
C GLU A 26 -2.32 6.42 10.59
N TRP A 27 -3.35 7.07 11.15
CA TRP A 27 -4.73 6.90 10.69
C TRP A 27 -4.90 7.44 9.28
N TYR A 28 -5.59 6.67 8.42
CA TYR A 28 -5.71 7.00 7.01
C TYR A 28 -7.06 6.55 6.42
N GLY A 29 -7.36 5.25 6.52
CA GLY A 29 -8.56 4.66 5.92
C GLY A 29 -9.46 4.07 6.99
N GLU A 30 -10.13 2.99 6.61
CA GLU A 30 -11.04 2.28 7.51
C GLU A 30 -10.48 0.93 7.93
N ARG A 31 -11.01 0.36 9.01
CA ARG A 31 -10.76 -1.06 9.31
C ARG A 31 -11.29 -1.94 8.18
N TYR A 32 -10.60 -3.04 7.89
CA TYR A 32 -11.08 -4.09 6.97
C TYR A 32 -11.00 -5.49 7.59
N SER A 33 -11.70 -6.42 6.96
CA SER A 33 -11.92 -7.79 7.43
C SER A 33 -12.14 -8.78 6.29
N ILE A 34 -12.41 -10.03 6.63
CA ILE A 34 -12.69 -11.09 5.65
C ILE A 34 -13.89 -10.69 4.79
N GLY A 35 -13.70 -10.72 3.47
CA GLY A 35 -14.72 -10.36 2.48
C GLY A 35 -14.58 -8.96 1.91
N ASP A 36 -13.79 -8.09 2.54
CA ASP A 36 -13.48 -6.77 1.99
C ASP A 36 -12.48 -6.88 0.83
N ILE A 37 -12.70 -6.07 -0.21
CA ILE A 37 -11.77 -5.90 -1.33
C ILE A 37 -10.92 -4.67 -1.05
N ILE A 38 -9.61 -4.88 -0.91
CA ILE A 38 -8.64 -3.79 -0.76
C ILE A 38 -7.96 -3.53 -2.09
N THR A 39 -8.08 -2.30 -2.57
CA THR A 39 -7.39 -1.84 -3.78
C THR A 39 -6.13 -1.09 -3.39
N CYS A 40 -5.01 -1.38 -4.08
CA CYS A 40 -3.74 -0.67 -3.93
C CYS A 40 -3.44 0.06 -5.24
N TYR A 41 -3.29 1.38 -5.17
CA TYR A 41 -2.97 2.22 -6.31
C TYR A 41 -1.54 2.73 -6.21
N ALA A 42 -0.85 2.75 -7.34
CA ALA A 42 0.45 3.39 -7.49
C ALA A 42 0.42 4.26 -8.74
N ASP A 43 0.61 5.56 -8.56
CA ASP A 43 0.61 6.56 -9.61
C ASP A 43 2.01 7.18 -9.72
N PHE A 44 2.63 6.99 -10.88
CA PHE A 44 3.99 7.46 -11.20
C PHE A 44 3.98 8.69 -12.12
N GLU A 45 2.81 9.16 -12.53
CA GLU A 45 2.65 10.10 -13.64
C GLU A 45 2.03 11.43 -13.23
N SER A 46 1.08 11.43 -12.30
CA SER A 46 0.31 12.64 -11.98
C SER A 46 1.11 13.74 -11.28
N GLU A 47 2.18 13.40 -10.55
CA GLU A 47 3.00 14.38 -9.83
C GLU A 47 4.49 14.21 -10.17
N LEU A 48 5.04 15.14 -10.94
CA LEU A 48 6.43 15.08 -11.41
C LEU A 48 7.42 14.91 -10.24
N GLY A 49 8.27 13.90 -10.35
CA GLY A 49 9.31 13.60 -9.35
C GLY A 49 8.83 12.78 -8.15
N ASN A 50 7.54 12.44 -8.08
CA ASN A 50 6.96 11.70 -6.98
C ASN A 50 6.17 10.48 -7.46
N VAL A 51 6.09 9.47 -6.59
CA VAL A 51 5.14 8.36 -6.66
C VAL A 51 4.06 8.62 -5.62
N LEU A 52 2.80 8.56 -6.04
CA LEU A 52 1.64 8.64 -5.15
C LEU A 52 1.11 7.24 -4.92
N LEU A 53 1.06 6.81 -3.66
CA LEU A 53 0.43 5.56 -3.26
C LEU A 53 -0.86 5.86 -2.51
N SER A 54 -1.91 5.10 -2.81
CA SER A 54 -3.20 5.18 -2.12
C SER A 54 -3.84 3.80 -2.02
N PHE A 55 -4.80 3.68 -1.11
CA PHE A 55 -5.59 2.47 -0.93
C PHE A 55 -7.09 2.80 -0.95
N GLY A 56 -7.88 1.78 -1.20
CA GLY A 56 -9.33 1.85 -1.13
C GLY A 56 -9.92 0.55 -0.60
N LYS A 57 -11.20 0.59 -0.22
CA LYS A 57 -11.98 -0.56 0.24
C LYS A 57 -13.33 -0.57 -0.46
N ASN A 58 -13.73 -1.69 -1.06
CA ASN A 58 -15.06 -1.88 -1.66
C ASN A 58 -15.49 -0.67 -2.51
N ASP A 59 -14.66 -0.32 -3.50
CA ASP A 59 -14.83 0.82 -4.42
C ASP A 59 -14.68 2.23 -3.81
N LEU A 60 -14.54 2.36 -2.49
CA LEU A 60 -14.25 3.62 -1.83
C LEU A 60 -12.74 3.90 -1.84
N ASN A 61 -12.32 5.00 -2.47
CA ASN A 61 -10.95 5.51 -2.45
C ASN A 61 -10.71 6.40 -1.21
N PHE A 62 -9.64 6.16 -0.46
CA PHE A 62 -9.31 6.92 0.76
C PHE A 62 -8.45 8.19 0.53
N GLY A 63 -8.05 8.47 -0.71
CA GLY A 63 -7.13 9.56 -1.04
C GLY A 63 -5.66 9.18 -0.91
N ILE A 64 -4.74 10.14 -1.02
CA ILE A 64 -3.29 9.86 -1.01
C ILE A 64 -2.83 9.39 0.38
N ALA A 65 -2.23 8.20 0.46
CA ALA A 65 -1.58 7.69 1.67
C ALA A 65 -0.14 8.15 1.77
N TYR A 66 0.61 8.03 0.67
CA TYR A 66 2.01 8.37 0.60
C TYR A 66 2.31 9.21 -0.63
N ARG A 67 3.12 10.24 -0.43
CA ARG A 67 3.80 10.99 -1.48
C ARG A 67 5.30 10.74 -1.30
N ILE A 68 5.92 10.08 -2.27
CA ILE A 68 7.28 9.56 -2.15
C ILE A 68 8.12 10.14 -3.29
N SER A 69 9.22 10.84 -2.97
CA SER A 69 10.11 11.35 -4.01
C SER A 69 10.91 10.22 -4.67
N TYR A 70 11.29 10.38 -5.93
CA TYR A 70 12.20 9.43 -6.60
C TYR A 70 13.58 9.34 -5.94
N GLU A 71 14.00 10.42 -5.27
CA GLU A 71 15.20 10.45 -4.43
C GLU A 71 15.06 9.52 -3.22
N ASP A 72 13.92 9.54 -2.52
CA ASP A 72 13.65 8.72 -1.34
C ASP A 72 13.72 7.21 -1.64
N ILE A 73 13.27 6.80 -2.83
CA ILE A 73 13.34 5.39 -3.26
C ILE A 73 14.63 5.07 -4.04
N HIS A 74 15.53 6.05 -4.21
CA HIS A 74 16.77 5.91 -4.96
C HIS A 74 16.57 5.35 -6.39
N SER A 75 15.50 5.78 -7.06
CA SER A 75 15.10 5.27 -8.38
C SER A 75 14.94 3.74 -8.44
N ARG A 76 14.70 3.07 -7.31
CA ARG A 76 14.43 1.62 -7.27
C ARG A 76 12.98 1.34 -7.64
N PRO A 77 12.71 0.21 -8.33
CA PRO A 77 11.34 -0.20 -8.61
C PRO A 77 10.59 -0.54 -7.32
N LEU A 78 9.28 -0.33 -7.33
CA LEU A 78 8.37 -0.79 -6.28
C LEU A 78 7.76 -2.13 -6.69
N PHE A 79 7.62 -3.03 -5.72
CA PHE A 79 6.96 -4.33 -5.89
C PHE A 79 5.75 -4.40 -4.97
N LEU A 80 4.63 -4.95 -5.47
CA LEU A 80 3.50 -5.25 -4.61
C LEU A 80 3.91 -6.31 -3.59
N HIS A 81 3.77 -5.99 -2.31
CA HIS A 81 4.07 -6.91 -1.22
C HIS A 81 2.82 -7.13 -0.36
N ILE A 82 2.52 -8.40 -0.09
CA ILE A 82 1.39 -8.80 0.75
C ILE A 82 1.92 -9.64 1.90
N PHE A 83 1.67 -9.17 3.12
CA PHE A 83 1.96 -9.94 4.33
C PHE A 83 0.64 -10.35 4.98
N ILE A 84 0.46 -11.66 5.19
CA ILE A 84 -0.73 -12.22 5.82
C ILE A 84 -0.34 -13.18 6.94
N LYS A 85 -1.20 -13.24 7.96
CA LYS A 85 -1.08 -14.20 9.05
C LYS A 85 -2.44 -14.83 9.31
N ASN A 86 -2.51 -16.17 9.19
CA ASN A 86 -3.71 -16.96 9.50
C ASN A 86 -4.97 -16.58 8.69
N LEU A 87 -4.78 -16.18 7.43
CA LEU A 87 -5.87 -15.84 6.49
C LEU A 87 -5.53 -16.36 5.09
N SER A 88 -6.56 -16.53 4.27
CA SER A 88 -6.44 -16.75 2.83
C SER A 88 -6.85 -15.49 2.10
N PHE A 89 -6.21 -15.20 0.96
CA PHE A 89 -6.58 -14.08 0.10
C PHE A 89 -6.56 -14.50 -1.37
N GLN A 90 -7.20 -13.71 -2.21
CA GLN A 90 -7.07 -13.76 -3.66
C GLN A 90 -6.54 -12.40 -4.11
N VAL A 91 -5.73 -12.41 -5.17
CA VAL A 91 -5.15 -11.19 -5.74
C VAL A 91 -5.52 -11.08 -7.21
N ASN A 92 -5.99 -9.89 -7.59
CA ASN A 92 -6.23 -9.52 -8.98
C ASN A 92 -5.26 -8.39 -9.34
N PHE A 93 -4.30 -8.69 -10.23
CA PHE A 93 -3.39 -7.69 -10.81
C PHE A 93 -3.95 -7.08 -12.10
N GLY A 94 -5.24 -7.27 -12.38
CA GLY A 94 -5.91 -6.86 -13.61
C GLY A 94 -6.12 -8.01 -14.60
N GLN A 95 -5.75 -9.25 -14.25
CA GLN A 95 -5.99 -10.41 -15.10
C GLN A 95 -7.44 -10.94 -15.05
N LEU A 96 -8.23 -10.52 -14.06
CA LEU A 96 -9.65 -10.85 -13.93
C LEU A 96 -10.50 -9.59 -14.09
N ASN A 97 -11.66 -9.74 -14.74
CA ASN A 97 -12.67 -8.69 -14.72
C ASN A 97 -13.18 -8.50 -13.29
N THR A 98 -13.23 -7.25 -12.84
CA THR A 98 -13.89 -6.83 -11.59
C THR A 98 -15.41 -6.75 -11.77
#